data_AF-A0A7X3V887-F1
#
_entry.id   AF-A0A7X3V887-F1
#
_cell.length_a   1.000
_cell.length_b   1.000
_cell.length_c   1.000
_cell.angle_alpha   90.00
_cell.angle_beta   90.00
_cell.angle_gamma   90.00
#
_symmetry.space_group_name_H-M   'P 1'
#
loop_
_entity.id
_entity.type
_entity.pdbx_description
1 polymer ?
#
loop_
_entity_poly.entity_id
_entity_poly.type
_entity_poly.pdbx_seq_one_letter_code
_entity_poly.pdbx_strand_id
1 'polypeptide(L)'
;MPRIPDAHADSYERFMRGPALLREALAGTDPATLNRRPPGEDWSMRDVVIHVADSELVAAVRIRLLLAGDEPVLPIYDPDVWKRKLLYVFRDPEAAMSAFQQVRYGAAELLRECSPDAWERAGNHPQVGVVTVADLVLRGADHVDEHVAQLQAMRGVSG
;
A
#
# COMPACT_ATOMS: atom_id res chain seq x y z
N MET A 1 28.18 4.42 2.00
CA MET A 1 27.23 4.88 3.04
C MET A 1 25.84 4.54 2.56
N PRO A 2 24.93 4.08 3.42
CA PRO A 2 23.53 3.93 3.06
C PRO A 2 22.99 5.26 2.54
N ARG A 3 22.40 5.23 1.35
CA ARG A 3 21.77 6.38 0.70
C ARG A 3 20.77 5.82 -0.30
N ILE A 4 19.57 6.38 -0.30
CA ILE A 4 18.56 6.13 -1.33
C ILE A 4 19.19 6.47 -2.69
N PRO A 5 19.22 5.55 -3.67
CA PRO A 5 19.73 5.84 -5.01
C PRO A 5 18.99 7.03 -5.64
N ASP A 6 19.70 7.93 -6.31
CA ASP A 6 19.09 9.14 -6.88
C ASP A 6 17.99 8.81 -7.89
N ALA A 7 18.12 7.69 -8.63
CA ALA A 7 17.10 7.20 -9.56
C ALA A 7 15.77 6.81 -8.87
N HIS A 8 15.82 6.48 -7.58
CA HIS A 8 14.67 5.98 -6.80
C HIS A 8 14.23 6.96 -5.69
N ALA A 9 14.81 8.16 -5.64
CA ALA A 9 14.52 9.15 -4.61
C ALA A 9 13.06 9.64 -4.66
N ASP A 10 12.52 9.90 -5.85
CA ASP A 10 11.12 10.34 -6.01
C ASP A 10 10.12 9.27 -5.57
N SER A 11 10.31 8.03 -6.03
CA SER A 11 9.42 6.92 -5.65
C SER A 11 9.48 6.64 -4.15
N TYR A 12 10.67 6.73 -3.53
CA TYR A 12 10.83 6.61 -2.09
C TYR A 12 10.09 7.71 -1.31
N GLU A 13 10.21 8.98 -1.73
CA GLU A 13 9.52 10.10 -1.09
C GLU A 13 8.00 9.98 -1.21
N ARG A 14 7.49 9.64 -2.40
CA ARG A 14 6.06 9.35 -2.62
C ARG A 14 5.59 8.17 -1.75
N PHE A 15 6.38 7.10 -1.72
CA PHE A 15 6.12 5.93 -0.88
C PHE A 15 6.02 6.34 0.60
N MET A 16 6.94 7.14 1.11
CA MET A 16 6.91 7.62 2.50
C MET A 16 5.71 8.50 2.84
N ARG A 17 5.25 9.31 1.89
CA ARG A 17 4.13 10.22 2.08
C ARG A 17 2.76 9.56 2.03
N GLY A 18 2.67 8.34 1.51
CA GLY A 18 1.41 7.61 1.32
C GLY A 18 0.44 7.64 2.51
N PRO A 19 0.86 7.31 3.75
CA PRO A 19 0.00 7.37 4.93
C PRO A 19 -0.60 8.75 5.21
N ALA A 20 0.15 9.82 4.99
CA ALA A 20 -0.35 11.18 5.16
C ALA A 20 -1.38 11.53 4.08
N LEU A 21 -1.09 11.21 2.81
CA LEU A 21 -1.99 11.46 1.68
C LEU A 21 -3.32 10.73 1.85
N LEU A 22 -3.29 9.46 2.27
CA LEU A 22 -4.51 8.68 2.51
C LEU A 22 -5.33 9.27 3.67
N ARG A 23 -4.67 9.72 4.75
CA ARG A 23 -5.34 10.37 5.88
C ARG A 23 -5.99 11.70 5.47
N GLU A 24 -5.31 12.50 4.66
CA GLU A 24 -5.86 13.74 4.09
C GLU A 24 -7.09 13.47 3.22
N ALA A 25 -7.07 12.41 2.40
CA ALA A 25 -8.21 12.02 1.56
C ALA A 25 -9.47 11.68 2.38
N LEU A 26 -9.29 11.14 3.60
CA LEU A 26 -10.38 10.80 4.52
C LEU A 26 -10.83 11.98 5.39
N ALA A 27 -10.08 13.07 5.46
CA ALA A 27 -10.34 14.17 6.38
C ALA A 27 -11.75 14.77 6.20
N GLY A 28 -12.51 14.81 7.29
CA GLY A 28 -13.89 15.32 7.31
C GLY A 28 -14.93 14.37 6.70
N THR A 29 -14.60 13.09 6.54
CA THR A 29 -15.58 12.06 6.12
C THR A 29 -16.38 11.58 7.32
N ASP A 30 -17.71 11.68 7.26
CA ASP A 30 -18.60 11.17 8.30
C ASP A 30 -18.77 9.63 8.21
N PRO A 31 -19.24 8.97 9.28
CA PRO A 31 -19.41 7.51 9.28
C PRO A 31 -20.38 6.98 8.22
N ALA A 32 -21.42 7.72 7.82
CA ALA A 32 -22.35 7.26 6.79
C ALA A 32 -21.67 7.26 5.42
N THR A 33 -20.95 8.33 5.08
CA THR A 33 -20.15 8.43 3.85
C THR A 33 -19.06 7.36 3.80
N LEU A 34 -18.35 7.14 4.91
CA LEU A 34 -17.28 6.14 5.01
C LEU A 34 -17.76 4.70 4.72
N ASN A 35 -19.00 4.38 5.11
CA ASN A 35 -19.59 3.05 4.99
C ASN A 35 -20.46 2.86 3.74
N ARG A 36 -20.79 3.94 3.05
CA ARG A 36 -21.61 3.88 1.85
C ARG A 36 -20.81 3.26 0.70
N ARG A 37 -21.48 2.40 -0.06
CA ARG A 37 -20.99 1.92 -1.36
C ARG A 37 -21.59 2.80 -2.46
N PRO A 38 -20.78 3.42 -3.33
CA PRO A 38 -21.32 4.13 -4.49
C PRO A 38 -22.16 3.20 -5.38
N PRO A 39 -23.16 3.71 -6.12
CA PRO A 39 -23.95 2.89 -7.03
C PRO A 39 -23.07 2.16 -8.04
N GLY A 40 -23.24 0.83 -8.14
CA GLY A 40 -22.44 -0.01 -9.05
C GLY A 40 -21.09 -0.46 -8.49
N GLU A 41 -20.68 0.04 -7.32
CA GLU A 41 -19.43 -0.32 -6.65
C GLU A 41 -19.67 -1.32 -5.50
N ASP A 42 -18.80 -2.32 -5.36
CA ASP A 42 -18.86 -3.27 -4.22
C ASP A 42 -18.04 -2.78 -3.01
N TRP A 43 -17.24 -1.72 -3.19
CA TRP A 43 -16.28 -1.23 -2.20
C TRP A 43 -16.72 0.11 -1.61
N SER A 44 -16.76 0.17 -0.27
CA SER A 44 -16.91 1.42 0.48
C SER A 44 -15.55 2.07 0.74
N MET A 45 -15.53 3.33 1.16
CA MET A 45 -14.29 3.99 1.59
C MET A 45 -13.61 3.23 2.75
N ARG A 46 -14.39 2.65 3.68
CA ARG A 46 -13.87 1.75 4.72
C ARG A 46 -13.11 0.57 4.11
N ASP A 47 -13.71 -0.11 3.13
CA ASP A 47 -13.09 -1.28 2.49
C ASP A 47 -11.76 -0.90 1.81
N VAL A 48 -11.72 0.26 1.13
CA VAL A 48 -10.51 0.79 0.47
C VAL A 48 -9.40 1.06 1.49
N VAL A 49 -9.70 1.71 2.61
CA VAL A 49 -8.69 2.00 3.64
C VAL A 49 -8.09 0.73 4.23
N ILE A 50 -8.93 -0.26 4.54
CA ILE A 50 -8.48 -1.54 5.08
C ILE A 50 -7.65 -2.30 4.04
N HIS A 51 -8.06 -2.27 2.77
CA HIS A 51 -7.30 -2.85 1.68
C HIS A 51 -5.92 -2.23 1.53
N VAL A 52 -5.78 -0.91 1.59
CA VAL A 52 -4.47 -0.26 1.49
C VAL A 52 -3.56 -0.74 2.63
N ALA A 53 -4.08 -0.82 3.86
CA ALA A 53 -3.30 -1.32 5.00
C ALA A 53 -2.88 -2.79 4.86
N ASP A 54 -3.79 -3.66 4.42
CA ASP A 54 -3.49 -5.08 4.21
C ASP A 54 -2.54 -5.30 3.01
N SER A 55 -2.66 -4.49 1.96
CA SER A 55 -1.75 -4.49 0.81
C SER A 55 -0.34 -4.06 1.20
N GLU A 56 -0.25 -3.07 2.11
CA GLU A 56 1.03 -2.64 2.66
C GLU A 56 1.74 -3.75 3.42
N LEU A 57 1.00 -4.53 4.23
CA LEU A 57 1.55 -5.68 4.94
C LEU A 57 2.23 -6.65 3.96
N VAL A 58 1.55 -6.98 2.86
CA VAL A 58 2.08 -7.88 1.83
C VAL A 58 3.30 -7.25 1.15
N ALA A 59 3.25 -5.96 0.80
CA ALA A 59 4.38 -5.25 0.20
C ALA A 59 5.61 -5.25 1.11
N ALA A 60 5.43 -4.97 2.40
CA ALA A 60 6.50 -4.97 3.39
C ALA A 60 7.12 -6.36 3.62
N VAL A 61 6.33 -7.44 3.50
CA VAL A 61 6.85 -8.82 3.48
C VAL A 61 7.66 -9.07 2.21
N ARG A 62 7.14 -8.68 1.05
CA ARG A 62 7.85 -8.86 -0.24
C ARG A 62 9.18 -8.11 -0.26
N ILE A 63 9.24 -6.88 0.24
CA ILE A 63 10.49 -6.09 0.37
C ILE A 63 11.52 -6.87 1.21
N ARG A 64 11.11 -7.43 2.37
CA ARG A 64 11.99 -8.23 3.21
C ARG A 64 12.48 -9.51 2.52
N LEU A 65 11.59 -10.20 1.80
CA LEU A 65 11.97 -11.38 1.02
C LEU A 65 13.01 -11.04 -0.05
N LEU A 66 12.82 -9.95 -0.80
CA LEU A 66 13.77 -9.51 -1.82
C LEU A 66 15.12 -9.10 -1.21
N LEU A 67 15.10 -8.35 -0.11
CA LEU A 67 16.33 -7.87 0.53
C LEU A 67 17.15 -9.01 1.16
N ALA A 68 16.50 -10.02 1.75
CA ALA A 68 17.16 -11.06 2.54
C ALA A 68 17.29 -12.42 1.83
N GLY A 69 16.48 -12.70 0.82
CA GLY A 69 16.44 -13.99 0.12
C GLY A 69 17.06 -13.93 -1.27
N ASP A 70 17.55 -15.07 -1.74
CA ASP A 70 18.09 -15.21 -3.09
C ASP A 70 16.99 -15.64 -4.06
N GLU A 71 16.60 -14.74 -4.95
CA GLU A 71 15.56 -14.93 -5.98
C GLU A 71 14.24 -15.55 -5.46
N PRO A 72 13.59 -14.95 -4.44
CA PRO A 72 12.41 -15.54 -3.82
C PRO A 72 11.19 -15.51 -4.74
N VAL A 73 10.29 -16.48 -4.56
CA VAL A 73 8.92 -16.39 -5.11
C VAL A 73 8.08 -15.52 -4.17
N LEU A 74 7.51 -14.45 -4.71
CA LEU A 74 6.76 -13.46 -3.95
C LEU A 74 5.32 -13.94 -3.68
N PRO A 75 4.81 -13.82 -2.44
CA PRO A 75 3.43 -14.20 -2.13
C PRO A 75 2.44 -13.32 -2.90
N ILE A 76 1.32 -13.89 -3.31
CA ILE A 76 0.18 -13.19 -3.92
C ILE A 76 -1.06 -13.29 -3.04
N TYR A 77 -2.01 -12.40 -3.26
CA TYR A 77 -3.31 -12.43 -2.61
C TYR A 77 -4.37 -11.88 -3.55
N ASP A 78 -5.63 -12.20 -3.24
CA ASP A 78 -6.80 -11.69 -3.95
C ASP A 78 -7.52 -10.69 -3.02
N PRO A 79 -7.60 -9.40 -3.38
CA PRO A 79 -8.18 -8.37 -2.54
C PRO A 79 -9.68 -8.55 -2.32
N ASP A 80 -10.44 -9.09 -3.29
CA ASP A 80 -11.87 -9.34 -3.14
C ASP A 80 -12.15 -10.54 -2.23
N VAL A 81 -11.29 -11.55 -2.26
CA VAL A 81 -11.32 -12.64 -1.28
C VAL A 81 -10.97 -12.12 0.11
N TRP A 82 -9.97 -11.25 0.24
CA TRP A 82 -9.57 -10.68 1.53
C TRP A 82 -10.66 -9.79 2.11
N LYS A 83 -11.24 -8.87 1.32
CA LYS A 83 -12.38 -8.05 1.74
C LYS A 83 -13.49 -8.89 2.37
N ARG A 84 -13.89 -9.98 1.69
CA ARG A 84 -14.97 -10.86 2.15
C ARG A 84 -14.57 -11.72 3.34
N LYS A 85 -13.42 -12.40 3.27
CA LYS A 85 -13.03 -13.41 4.28
C LYS A 85 -12.36 -12.81 5.52
N LEU A 86 -11.73 -11.65 5.40
CA LEU A 86 -11.16 -10.88 6.51
C LEU A 86 -12.14 -9.82 7.03
N LEU A 87 -13.40 -9.86 6.56
CA LEU A 87 -14.54 -9.15 7.15
C LEU A 87 -14.34 -7.63 7.24
N TYR A 88 -13.91 -6.99 6.14
CA TYR A 88 -13.58 -5.56 6.14
C TYR A 88 -14.70 -4.66 6.66
N VAL A 89 -15.95 -5.03 6.37
CA VAL A 89 -17.13 -4.32 6.87
C VAL A 89 -17.18 -4.15 8.40
N PHE A 90 -16.55 -5.06 9.16
CA PHE A 90 -16.52 -5.04 10.63
C PHE A 90 -15.20 -4.56 11.22
N ARG A 91 -14.17 -4.30 10.40
CA ARG A 91 -12.86 -3.84 10.87
C ARG A 91 -12.86 -2.33 11.09
N ASP A 92 -12.03 -1.90 12.05
CA ASP A 92 -11.82 -0.49 12.36
C ASP A 92 -10.86 0.15 11.33
N PRO A 93 -11.33 1.14 10.55
CA PRO A 93 -10.50 1.82 9.56
C PRO A 93 -9.39 2.68 10.21
N GLU A 94 -9.54 3.17 11.43
CA GLU A 94 -8.48 3.93 12.12
C GLU A 94 -7.34 3.02 12.58
N ALA A 95 -7.68 1.82 13.08
CA ALA A 95 -6.69 0.79 13.36
C ALA A 95 -5.95 0.36 12.08
N ALA A 96 -6.66 0.22 10.96
CA ALA A 96 -6.03 -0.07 9.66
C ALA A 96 -5.09 1.06 9.21
N MET A 97 -5.49 2.32 9.32
CA MET A 97 -4.64 3.47 9.03
C MET A 97 -3.39 3.51 9.91
N SER A 98 -3.53 3.18 11.19
CA SER A 98 -2.40 3.11 12.13
C SER A 98 -1.44 2.00 11.75
N ALA A 99 -1.95 0.83 11.35
CA ALA A 99 -1.14 -0.28 10.86
C ALA A 99 -0.40 0.10 9.57
N PHE A 100 -1.08 0.74 8.61
CA PHE A 100 -0.48 1.23 7.37
C PHE A 100 0.72 2.15 7.66
N GLN A 101 0.55 3.15 8.52
CA GLN A 101 1.61 4.08 8.89
C GLN A 101 2.84 3.37 9.47
N GLN A 102 2.64 2.42 10.41
CA GLN A 102 3.76 1.74 11.06
C GLN A 102 4.47 0.75 10.15
N VAL A 103 3.71 0.00 9.34
CA VAL A 103 4.31 -0.94 8.38
C VAL A 103 5.10 -0.19 7.31
N ARG A 104 4.55 0.91 6.78
CA ARG A 104 5.23 1.78 5.80
C ARG A 104 6.53 2.35 6.36
N TYR A 105 6.49 2.87 7.60
CA TYR A 105 7.68 3.36 8.29
C TYR A 105 8.76 2.28 8.42
N GLY A 106 8.38 1.09 8.90
CA GLY A 106 9.33 -0.01 9.09
C GLY A 106 9.86 -0.59 7.77
N ALA A 107 9.14 -0.46 6.64
CA ALA A 107 9.68 -0.78 5.33
C ALA A 107 10.67 0.28 4.84
N ALA A 108 10.33 1.56 5.02
CA ALA A 108 11.18 2.67 4.59
C ALA A 108 12.49 2.78 5.40
N GLU A 109 12.47 2.46 6.68
CA GLU A 109 13.67 2.36 7.50
C GLU A 109 14.65 1.34 6.88
N LEU A 110 14.18 0.14 6.51
CA LEU A 110 15.01 -0.88 5.85
C LEU A 110 15.58 -0.38 4.51
N LEU A 111 14.75 0.29 3.71
CA LEU A 111 15.15 0.83 2.40
C LEU A 111 16.21 1.93 2.51
N ARG A 112 16.19 2.71 3.59
CA ARG A 112 17.18 3.74 3.87
C ARG A 112 18.53 3.18 4.31
N GLU A 113 18.52 2.07 5.05
CA GLU A 113 19.73 1.45 5.58
C GLU A 113 20.39 0.44 4.63
N CYS A 114 19.66 -0.07 3.61
CA CYS A 114 20.22 -1.03 2.67
C CYS A 114 21.25 -0.40 1.70
N SER A 115 22.08 -1.23 1.08
CA SER A 115 23.02 -0.76 0.06
C SER A 115 22.28 -0.30 -1.21
N PRO A 116 22.86 0.64 -1.99
CA PRO A 116 22.27 1.04 -3.27
C PRO A 116 21.95 -0.14 -4.19
N ASP A 117 22.86 -1.11 -4.31
CA ASP A 117 22.66 -2.31 -5.14
C ASP A 117 21.50 -3.20 -4.66
N ALA A 118 21.10 -3.10 -3.37
CA ALA A 118 20.00 -3.88 -2.83
C ALA A 118 18.63 -3.47 -3.43
N TRP A 119 18.53 -2.26 -3.99
CA TRP A 119 17.33 -1.79 -4.69
C TRP A 119 17.06 -2.58 -5.98
N GLU A 120 18.10 -3.19 -6.55
CA GLU A 120 18.01 -4.01 -7.77
C GLU A 120 17.86 -5.50 -7.46
N ARG A 121 17.84 -5.91 -6.18
CA ARG A 121 17.53 -7.30 -5.80
C ARG A 121 16.13 -7.66 -6.28
N ALA A 122 16.01 -8.83 -6.87
CA ALA A 122 14.82 -9.26 -7.58
C ALA A 122 14.33 -10.64 -7.15
N GLY A 123 13.06 -10.89 -7.41
CA GLY A 123 12.38 -12.15 -7.17
C GLY A 123 11.25 -12.34 -8.17
N ASN A 124 10.60 -13.50 -8.13
CA ASN A 124 9.54 -13.84 -9.08
C ASN A 124 8.16 -13.61 -8.47
N HIS A 125 7.38 -12.71 -9.05
CA HIS A 125 5.96 -12.58 -8.76
C HIS A 125 5.15 -13.45 -9.73
N PRO A 126 4.34 -14.41 -9.22
CA PRO A 126 3.64 -15.40 -10.05
C PRO A 126 2.79 -14.85 -11.21
N GLN A 127 2.31 -13.61 -11.10
CA GLN A 127 1.44 -12.98 -12.11
C GLN A 127 2.14 -11.95 -13.00
N VAL A 128 3.27 -11.36 -12.56
CA VAL A 128 3.91 -10.24 -13.30
C VAL A 128 5.35 -10.53 -13.69
N GLY A 129 5.90 -11.68 -13.31
CA GLY A 129 7.28 -12.05 -13.59
C GLY A 129 8.26 -11.45 -12.60
N VAL A 130 9.44 -11.10 -13.07
CA VAL A 130 10.53 -10.57 -12.23
C VAL A 130 10.16 -9.17 -11.72
N VAL A 131 10.37 -8.94 -10.43
CA VAL A 131 10.11 -7.67 -9.74
C VAL A 131 11.28 -7.36 -8.81
N THR A 132 11.79 -6.12 -8.87
CA THR A 132 12.87 -5.62 -8.00
C THR A 132 12.33 -4.95 -6.73
N VAL A 133 13.21 -4.64 -5.78
CA VAL A 133 12.85 -3.80 -4.61
C VAL A 133 12.39 -2.42 -5.08
N ALA A 134 13.09 -1.81 -6.05
CA ALA A 134 12.69 -0.52 -6.62
C ALA A 134 11.29 -0.56 -7.24
N ASP A 135 10.96 -1.63 -7.97
CA ASP A 135 9.62 -1.83 -8.54
C ASP A 135 8.54 -1.89 -7.46
N LEU A 136 8.80 -2.56 -6.33
CA LEU A 136 7.84 -2.64 -5.23
C LEU A 136 7.61 -1.28 -4.57
N VAL A 137 8.66 -0.47 -4.42
CA VAL A 137 8.54 0.89 -3.87
C VAL A 137 7.72 1.78 -4.80
N LEU A 138 8.02 1.77 -6.10
CA LEU A 138 7.27 2.54 -7.10
C LEU A 138 5.79 2.12 -7.14
N ARG A 139 5.53 0.80 -7.27
CA ARG A 139 4.15 0.28 -7.27
C ARG A 139 3.42 0.60 -5.96
N GLY A 140 4.12 0.55 -4.83
CA GLY A 140 3.54 0.88 -3.51
C GLY A 140 3.28 2.38 -3.32
N ALA A 141 3.91 3.25 -4.10
CA ALA A 141 3.57 4.67 -4.18
C ALA A 141 2.36 4.88 -5.10
N ASP A 142 2.42 4.34 -6.33
CA ASP A 142 1.34 4.45 -7.32
C ASP A 142 0.01 3.88 -6.79
N HIS A 143 0.05 2.74 -6.10
CA HIS A 143 -1.12 2.13 -5.47
C HIS A 143 -1.82 3.05 -4.47
N VAL A 144 -1.05 3.79 -3.67
CA VAL A 144 -1.63 4.73 -2.70
C VAL A 144 -2.22 5.94 -3.42
N ASP A 145 -1.54 6.46 -4.44
CA ASP A 145 -2.04 7.59 -5.23
C ASP A 145 -3.36 7.26 -5.95
N GLU A 146 -3.46 6.05 -6.53
CA GLU A 146 -4.69 5.52 -7.13
C GLU A 146 -5.84 5.47 -6.13
N HIS A 147 -5.62 4.93 -4.93
CA HIS A 147 -6.65 4.85 -3.91
C HIS A 147 -7.00 6.20 -3.27
N VAL A 148 -6.04 7.13 -3.17
CA VAL A 148 -6.32 8.51 -2.77
C VAL A 148 -7.28 9.17 -3.77
N ALA A 149 -7.02 9.02 -5.08
CA ALA A 149 -7.91 9.53 -6.12
C ALA A 149 -9.30 8.86 -6.06
N GLN A 150 -9.35 7.54 -5.83
CA GLN A 150 -10.60 6.80 -5.65
C GLN A 150 -11.41 7.34 -4.46
N LEU A 151 -10.77 7.54 -3.29
CA LEU A 151 -11.44 8.07 -2.10
C LEU A 151 -11.97 9.48 -2.32
N GLN A 152 -11.21 10.35 -3.00
CA GLN A 152 -11.64 11.70 -3.35
C GLN A 152 -12.87 11.68 -4.27
N ALA A 153 -12.87 10.79 -5.28
CA ALA A 153 -14.02 10.61 -6.17
C ALA A 153 -15.26 10.12 -5.41
N MET A 154 -15.12 9.15 -4.49
CA MET A 154 -16.22 8.63 -3.67
C MET A 154 -16.87 9.70 -2.79
N ARG A 155 -16.10 10.67 -2.28
CA ARG A 155 -16.63 11.81 -1.51
C ARG A 155 -17.46 12.77 -2.37
N GLY A 156 -17.09 12.96 -3.63
CA GLY A 156 -17.79 13.85 -4.56
C GLY A 156 -19.16 13.34 -5.02
N VAL A 157 -19.46 12.05 -4.82
CA VAL A 157 -20.77 11.46 -5.14
C VAL A 157 -21.75 11.78 -4.01
N SER A 158 -22.23 13.02 -3.93
CA SER A 158 -23.40 13.36 -3.09
C SER A 158 -24.66 12.86 -3.79
N GLY A 159 -25.44 12.02 -3.10
CA GLY A 159 -26.79 11.65 -3.53
C GLY A 159 -27.80 12.71 -3.11
#